data_AF-A0A9E7AES1-F1
#
_entry.id   AF-A0A9E7AES1-F1
#
_cell.length_a   1.000
_cell.length_b   1.000
_cell.length_c   1.000
_cell.angle_alpha   90.00
_cell.angle_beta   90.00
_cell.angle_gamma   90.00
#
_symmetry.space_group_name_H-M   'P 1'
#
loop_
_entity.id
_entity.type
_entity.pdbx_description
1 polymer ?
#
loop_
_entity_poly.entity_id
_entity_poly.type
_entity_poly.pdbx_seq_one_letter_code
_entity_poly.pdbx_strand_id
1 'polypeptide(L)'
;MHRNARCFSRLGRRFGAVLSLMLGTAAPALAQTGNPAHDALQSRPELERRQMLHQAIRSLGDQCNSVILAFHAGLDAQRNAFWDLRCADGAAYRARLPSERFAAVAFLRCGAATPQPHHGGPCFQAVTGEAAQVAARGGGSDTACRAACTTQPAAGQAQCVQRCVSGQGIEVGQQASVSLPPNSRFGAMYTTNQPVAAHGFANGNTDRLAVNLAAVRICQVLAGPVPCKFQGELINQCGAIAMAISRNPRALAMTADISTQVLNLATFGRGASREAAEAQAMQACRAAEGPGIQCRIVAQGC
;
A
#
# COMPACT_ATOMS: atom_id res chain seq x y z
N MET A 1 50.14 63.87 -4.01
CA MET A 1 50.56 63.31 -5.32
C MET A 1 51.81 62.46 -5.11
N HIS A 2 51.69 61.13 -5.08
CA HIS A 2 52.74 60.21 -5.52
C HIS A 2 52.14 58.81 -5.67
N ARG A 3 52.29 58.27 -6.88
CA ARG A 3 51.92 56.93 -7.32
C ARG A 3 52.79 55.90 -6.60
N ASN A 4 52.25 54.70 -6.33
CA ASN A 4 53.04 53.48 -6.49
C ASN A 4 52.15 52.28 -6.80
N ALA A 5 52.39 51.72 -7.99
CA ALA A 5 51.84 50.50 -8.51
C ALA A 5 52.48 49.28 -7.82
N ARG A 6 51.69 48.24 -7.55
CA ARG A 6 52.19 46.87 -7.54
C ARG A 6 51.18 45.93 -8.19
N CYS A 7 51.63 45.45 -9.34
CA CYS A 7 51.17 44.31 -10.10
C CYS A 7 51.31 43.03 -9.26
N PHE A 8 50.27 42.21 -9.16
CA PHE A 8 50.42 40.80 -8.79
C PHE A 8 49.47 39.93 -9.62
N SER A 9 50.09 39.29 -10.60
CA SER A 9 49.59 38.16 -11.36
C SER A 9 49.55 36.90 -10.50
N ARG A 10 48.41 36.21 -10.44
CA ARG A 10 48.33 34.77 -10.15
C ARG A 10 47.23 34.16 -11.01
N LEU A 11 47.63 33.66 -12.18
CA LEU A 11 47.84 32.24 -12.47
C LEU A 11 46.60 31.39 -12.19
N GLY A 12 45.89 31.10 -13.28
CA GLY A 12 44.72 30.24 -13.28
C GLY A 12 45.03 28.81 -12.87
N ARG A 13 44.17 28.27 -12.01
CA ARG A 13 44.01 26.83 -11.82
C ARG A 13 42.66 26.44 -12.41
N ARG A 14 42.69 25.95 -13.64
CA ARG A 14 41.58 25.24 -14.27
C ARG A 14 41.40 23.92 -13.52
N PHE A 15 40.50 23.90 -12.52
CA PHE A 15 39.97 22.65 -12.00
C PHE A 15 38.96 22.14 -13.03
N GLY A 16 39.42 21.24 -13.90
CA GLY A 16 38.55 20.42 -14.74
C GLY A 16 37.74 19.51 -13.82
N ALA A 17 36.49 19.87 -13.58
CA ALA A 17 35.52 18.99 -12.95
C ALA A 17 35.20 17.87 -13.94
N VAL A 18 35.82 16.71 -13.76
CA VAL A 18 35.41 15.45 -14.38
C VAL A 18 34.07 15.07 -13.75
N LEU A 19 33.00 15.54 -14.38
CA LEU A 19 31.63 15.16 -14.07
C LEU A 19 31.43 13.73 -14.58
N SER A 20 31.82 12.75 -13.78
CA SER A 20 31.49 11.34 -14.02
C SER A 20 29.97 11.19 -13.97
N LEU A 21 29.34 11.17 -15.16
CA LEU A 21 27.97 10.73 -15.34
C LEU A 21 27.89 9.27 -14.87
N MET A 22 27.52 9.08 -13.60
CA MET A 22 26.96 7.82 -13.12
C MET A 22 25.60 7.67 -13.81
N LEU A 23 25.59 7.13 -15.02
CA LEU A 23 24.40 6.57 -15.64
C LEU A 23 23.97 5.39 -14.78
N GLY A 24 23.21 5.69 -13.72
CA GLY A 24 22.52 4.70 -12.92
C GLY A 24 21.56 3.95 -13.84
N THR A 25 21.92 2.73 -14.21
CA THR A 25 21.01 1.80 -14.86
C THR A 25 19.85 1.57 -13.91
N ALA A 26 18.73 2.25 -14.16
CA ALA A 26 17.48 2.01 -13.45
C ALA A 26 17.16 0.52 -13.64
N ALA A 27 17.23 -0.25 -12.55
CA ALA A 27 16.84 -1.66 -12.59
C ALA A 27 15.40 -1.72 -13.14
N PRO A 28 15.09 -2.62 -14.08
CA PRO A 28 13.76 -2.73 -14.64
C PRO A 28 12.76 -2.90 -13.49
N ALA A 29 11.78 -2.00 -13.42
CA ALA A 29 10.72 -2.08 -12.45
C ALA A 29 10.00 -3.42 -12.65
N LEU A 30 10.07 -4.30 -11.65
CA LEU A 30 9.35 -5.56 -11.68
C LEU A 30 7.86 -5.27 -11.76
N ALA A 31 7.16 -5.95 -12.68
CA ALA A 31 5.72 -5.82 -12.82
C ALA A 31 5.04 -6.16 -11.49
N GLN A 32 4.27 -5.21 -10.95
CA GLN A 32 3.52 -5.41 -9.71
C GLN A 32 2.42 -6.45 -9.94
N THR A 33 2.36 -7.45 -9.08
CA THR A 33 1.36 -8.52 -9.15
C THR A 33 -0.02 -8.05 -8.67
N GLY A 34 -0.07 -6.93 -7.95
CA GLY A 34 -1.27 -6.44 -7.27
C GLY A 34 -1.49 -7.09 -5.91
N ASN A 35 -0.51 -7.85 -5.42
CA ASN A 35 -0.46 -8.31 -4.04
C ASN A 35 0.71 -7.61 -3.33
N PRO A 36 0.44 -6.58 -2.51
CA PRO A 36 1.49 -5.77 -1.90
C PRO A 36 2.44 -6.57 -1.00
N ALA A 37 1.94 -7.60 -0.31
CA ALA A 37 2.77 -8.46 0.55
C ALA A 37 3.71 -9.32 -0.29
N HIS A 38 3.21 -9.87 -1.39
CA HIS A 38 4.02 -10.62 -2.35
C HIS A 38 5.06 -9.76 -3.04
N ASP A 39 4.64 -8.59 -3.56
CA ASP A 39 5.54 -7.66 -4.27
C ASP A 39 6.68 -7.22 -3.34
N ALA A 40 6.35 -6.91 -2.08
CA ALA A 40 7.33 -6.56 -1.05
C ALA A 40 8.25 -7.73 -0.66
N LEU A 41 7.75 -8.97 -0.66
CA LEU A 41 8.56 -10.16 -0.38
C LEU A 41 9.48 -10.50 -1.57
N GLN A 42 8.98 -10.37 -2.80
CA GLN A 42 9.70 -10.68 -4.03
C GLN A 42 10.83 -9.69 -4.31
N SER A 43 10.65 -8.42 -3.95
CA SER A 43 11.69 -7.39 -4.10
C SER A 43 12.87 -7.55 -3.15
N ARG A 44 12.79 -8.44 -2.16
CA ARG A 44 13.86 -8.68 -1.17
C ARG A 44 14.93 -9.62 -1.75
N PRO A 45 16.22 -9.44 -1.39
CA PRO A 45 17.25 -10.44 -1.61
C PRO A 45 16.84 -11.80 -1.03
N GLU A 46 17.24 -12.89 -1.67
CA GLU A 46 16.79 -14.25 -1.32
C GLU A 46 17.04 -14.62 0.15
N LEU A 47 18.19 -14.23 0.71
CA LEU A 47 18.51 -14.47 2.12
C LEU A 47 17.51 -13.79 3.06
N GLU A 48 17.23 -12.51 2.83
CA GLU A 48 16.29 -11.72 3.63
C GLU A 48 14.85 -12.26 3.48
N ARG A 49 14.48 -12.65 2.25
CA ARG A 49 13.19 -13.28 1.96
C ARG A 49 12.96 -14.56 2.76
N ARG A 50 13.95 -15.45 2.80
CA ARG A 50 13.91 -16.69 3.59
C ARG A 50 13.84 -16.40 5.09
N GLN A 51 14.58 -15.41 5.58
CA GLN A 51 14.55 -14.99 6.97
C GLN A 51 13.18 -14.45 7.39
N MET A 52 12.52 -13.64 6.55
CA MET A 52 11.16 -13.14 6.83
C MET A 52 10.13 -14.27 6.91
N LEU A 53 10.17 -15.21 5.96
CA LEU A 53 9.27 -16.36 5.95
C LEU A 53 9.53 -17.30 7.15
N HIS A 54 10.79 -17.46 7.54
CA HIS A 54 11.18 -18.21 8.74
C HIS A 54 10.62 -17.58 10.02
N GLN A 55 10.78 -16.27 10.19
CA GLN A 55 10.24 -15.54 11.34
C GLN A 55 8.71 -15.66 11.41
N ALA A 56 8.03 -15.59 10.26
CA ALA A 56 6.59 -15.75 10.17
C ALA A 56 6.13 -17.16 10.61
N ILE A 57 6.80 -18.24 10.17
CA ILE A 57 6.51 -19.60 10.63
C ILE A 57 6.70 -19.72 12.16
N ARG A 58 7.83 -19.21 12.68
CA ARG A 58 8.12 -19.27 14.12
C ARG A 58 7.11 -18.51 14.97
N SER A 59 6.56 -17.41 14.46
CA SER A 59 5.55 -16.62 15.17
C SER A 59 4.24 -17.38 15.41
N LEU A 60 3.98 -18.43 14.61
CA LEU A 60 2.82 -19.31 14.76
C LEU A 60 3.07 -20.49 15.73
N GLY A 61 4.27 -20.56 16.34
CA GLY A 61 4.64 -21.65 17.24
C GLY A 61 5.12 -22.93 16.55
N ASP A 62 5.22 -22.92 15.22
CA ASP A 62 5.71 -24.06 14.45
C ASP A 62 7.23 -24.21 14.55
N GLN A 63 7.69 -25.46 14.51
CA GLN A 63 9.11 -25.78 14.49
C GLN A 63 9.61 -25.76 13.05
N CYS A 64 10.38 -24.72 12.72
CA CYS A 64 11.21 -24.62 11.53
C CYS A 64 12.54 -24.01 11.98
N ASN A 65 13.64 -24.78 11.89
CA ASN A 65 14.95 -24.28 12.33
C ASN A 65 15.46 -23.12 11.45
N SER A 66 15.38 -23.30 10.12
CA SER A 66 15.65 -22.28 9.12
C SER A 66 14.99 -22.64 7.80
N VAL A 67 14.55 -21.66 7.00
CA VAL A 67 14.04 -21.89 5.65
C VAL A 67 15.22 -21.97 4.68
N ILE A 68 15.44 -23.15 4.09
CA ILE A 68 16.54 -23.40 3.15
C ILE A 68 16.11 -23.19 1.68
N LEU A 69 14.83 -23.37 1.38
CA LEU A 69 14.24 -23.15 0.05
C LEU A 69 12.97 -22.30 0.20
N ALA A 70 12.80 -21.29 -0.64
CA ALA A 70 11.57 -20.52 -0.76
C ALA A 70 11.36 -20.10 -2.22
N PHE A 71 10.25 -20.53 -2.83
CA PHE A 71 9.92 -20.14 -4.21
C PHE A 71 8.45 -19.76 -4.36
N HIS A 72 8.18 -18.88 -5.31
CA HIS A 72 6.83 -18.44 -5.63
C HIS A 72 6.15 -19.49 -6.51
N ALA A 73 5.05 -20.05 -6.03
CA ALA A 73 4.26 -21.09 -6.70
C ALA A 73 3.20 -20.51 -7.65
N GLY A 74 2.84 -19.23 -7.48
CA GLY A 74 1.89 -18.53 -8.34
C GLY A 74 0.88 -17.68 -7.58
N LEU A 75 -0.04 -17.11 -8.34
CA LEU A 75 -1.15 -16.29 -7.86
C LEU A 75 -2.48 -17.00 -8.19
N ASP A 76 -3.47 -16.90 -7.31
CA ASP A 76 -4.85 -17.27 -7.66
C ASP A 76 -5.61 -16.11 -8.34
N ALA A 77 -6.88 -16.34 -8.67
CA ALA A 77 -7.76 -15.36 -9.30
C ALA A 77 -7.98 -14.10 -8.42
N GLN A 78 -7.87 -14.26 -7.10
CA GLN A 78 -7.97 -13.18 -6.11
C GLN A 78 -6.60 -12.52 -5.84
N ARG A 79 -5.56 -12.90 -6.60
CA ARG A 79 -4.17 -12.45 -6.46
C ARG A 79 -3.55 -12.81 -5.12
N ASN A 80 -4.05 -13.81 -4.40
CA ASN A 80 -3.32 -14.35 -3.27
C ASN A 80 -2.05 -15.02 -3.81
N ALA A 81 -0.90 -14.70 -3.24
CA ALA A 81 0.35 -15.29 -3.66
C ALA A 81 0.64 -16.53 -2.83
N PHE A 82 1.09 -17.58 -3.49
CA PHE A 82 1.46 -18.84 -2.86
C PHE A 82 2.96 -19.01 -2.92
N TRP A 83 3.56 -19.32 -1.77
CA TRP A 83 4.99 -19.54 -1.62
C TRP A 83 5.24 -20.90 -1.01
N ASP A 84 6.08 -21.69 -1.66
CA ASP A 84 6.46 -23.01 -1.20
C ASP A 84 7.82 -22.96 -0.51
N LEU A 85 7.88 -23.54 0.68
CA LEU A 85 8.98 -23.42 1.62
C LEU A 85 9.48 -24.79 2.06
N ARG A 86 10.79 -24.94 2.19
CA ARG A 86 11.43 -26.10 2.83
C ARG A 86 12.33 -25.66 3.96
N CYS A 87 12.15 -26.26 5.13
CA CYS A 87 12.97 -26.03 6.31
C CYS A 87 14.15 -27.02 6.37
N ALA A 88 15.23 -26.63 7.05
CA ALA A 88 16.43 -27.45 7.22
C ALA A 88 16.17 -28.77 7.99
N ASP A 89 15.18 -28.77 8.87
CA ASP A 89 14.70 -29.94 9.63
C ASP A 89 13.78 -30.87 8.80
N GLY A 90 13.59 -30.57 7.51
CA GLY A 90 12.81 -31.38 6.59
C GLY A 90 11.33 -31.02 6.51
N ALA A 91 10.82 -30.13 7.36
CA ALA A 91 9.43 -29.67 7.24
C ALA A 91 9.22 -28.87 5.95
N ALA A 92 8.04 -29.01 5.34
CA ALA A 92 7.64 -28.24 4.16
C ALA A 92 6.35 -27.49 4.45
N TYR A 93 6.24 -26.27 3.91
CA TYR A 93 5.10 -25.39 4.14
C TYR A 93 4.67 -24.73 2.81
N ARG A 94 3.38 -24.48 2.68
CA ARG A 94 2.83 -23.51 1.71
C ARG A 94 2.32 -22.29 2.46
N ALA A 95 2.88 -21.14 2.17
CA ALA A 95 2.40 -19.86 2.66
C ALA A 95 1.43 -19.26 1.65
N ARG A 96 0.24 -18.89 2.12
CA ARG A 96 -0.70 -18.04 1.38
C ARG A 96 -0.56 -16.63 1.90
N LEU A 97 -0.10 -15.74 1.03
CA LEU A 97 -0.03 -14.30 1.28
C LEU A 97 -1.28 -13.69 0.66
N PRO A 98 -2.28 -13.32 1.48
CA PRO A 98 -3.52 -12.80 0.92
C PRO A 98 -3.28 -11.45 0.24
N SER A 99 -4.05 -11.14 -0.80
CA SER A 99 -3.94 -9.84 -1.49
C SER A 99 -4.48 -8.69 -0.64
N GLU A 100 -5.31 -8.99 0.37
CA GLU A 100 -5.82 -7.99 1.29
C GLU A 100 -4.73 -7.45 2.22
N ARG A 101 -4.71 -6.13 2.38
CA ARG A 101 -3.74 -5.48 3.25
C ARG A 101 -3.98 -5.85 4.71
N PHE A 102 -2.91 -6.22 5.42
CA PHE A 102 -2.91 -6.65 6.83
C PHE A 102 -3.54 -8.01 7.10
N ALA A 103 -3.98 -8.75 6.08
CA ALA A 103 -4.38 -10.12 6.29
C ALA A 103 -3.18 -10.96 6.76
N ALA A 104 -3.43 -11.82 7.75
CA ALA A 104 -2.38 -12.69 8.27
C ALA A 104 -1.93 -13.66 7.17
N VAL A 105 -0.62 -13.87 7.08
CA VAL A 105 -0.07 -14.94 6.23
C VAL A 105 -0.49 -16.26 6.83
N ALA A 106 -1.18 -17.08 6.05
CA ALA A 106 -1.57 -18.42 6.46
C ALA A 106 -0.50 -19.41 6.02
N PHE A 107 -0.08 -20.30 6.92
CA PHE A 107 0.87 -21.37 6.60
C PHE A 107 0.16 -22.71 6.70
N LEU A 108 0.31 -23.52 5.67
CA LEU A 108 -0.13 -24.91 5.65
C LEU A 108 1.10 -25.81 5.68
N ARG A 109 1.24 -26.62 6.73
CA ARG A 109 2.29 -27.63 6.79
C ARG A 109 1.96 -28.79 5.85
N CYS A 110 2.86 -29.05 4.92
CA CYS A 110 2.71 -30.10 3.92
C CYS A 110 2.94 -31.48 4.53
N GLY A 111 2.05 -32.44 4.22
CA GLY A 111 2.13 -33.82 4.73
C GLY A 111 1.49 -34.05 6.11
N ALA A 112 1.02 -32.99 6.79
CA ALA A 112 0.14 -33.14 7.94
C ALA A 112 -1.29 -33.41 7.44
N ALA A 113 -1.90 -34.51 7.88
CA ALA A 113 -3.31 -34.79 7.65
C ALA A 113 -4.15 -33.69 8.32
N THR A 114 -4.44 -32.62 7.58
CA THR A 114 -5.28 -31.51 8.03
C THR A 114 -6.72 -31.82 7.63
N PRO A 115 -7.71 -31.77 8.55
CA PRO A 115 -9.08 -32.21 8.25
C PRO A 115 -9.83 -31.37 7.23
N GLN A 116 -9.37 -30.15 6.90
CA GLN A 116 -10.01 -29.26 5.92
C GLN A 116 -8.98 -28.33 5.26
N PRO A 117 -8.56 -28.60 4.01
CA PRO A 117 -7.80 -27.63 3.23
C PRO A 117 -8.76 -26.62 2.62
N HIS A 118 -8.74 -25.38 3.10
CA HIS A 118 -9.28 -24.26 2.33
C HIS A 118 -8.37 -24.03 1.13
N HIS A 119 -8.81 -24.55 -0.03
CA HIS A 119 -8.24 -24.35 -1.37
C HIS A 119 -6.73 -24.63 -1.51
N GLY A 120 -6.40 -25.89 -1.78
CA GLY A 120 -5.07 -26.34 -2.19
C GLY A 120 -4.82 -27.82 -1.84
N GLY A 121 -4.92 -28.72 -2.81
CA GLY A 121 -4.57 -30.14 -2.67
C GLY A 121 -3.06 -30.37 -2.44
N PRO A 122 -2.64 -31.59 -2.01
CA PRO A 122 -1.65 -31.82 -0.95
C PRO A 122 -0.22 -31.50 -1.39
N CYS A 123 0.12 -30.23 -1.26
CA CYS A 123 1.38 -29.54 -1.50
C CYS A 123 2.12 -29.71 -2.84
N PHE A 124 2.09 -30.85 -3.56
CA PHE A 124 2.82 -31.01 -4.83
C PHE A 124 2.27 -32.07 -5.80
N GLN A 125 0.97 -32.06 -6.15
CA GLN A 125 0.47 -32.83 -7.32
C GLN A 125 -0.56 -32.04 -8.16
N ALA A 126 -0.53 -32.25 -9.48
CA ALA A 126 -1.46 -31.68 -10.45
C ALA A 126 -2.86 -32.31 -10.30
N VAL A 127 -3.90 -31.50 -10.17
CA VAL A 127 -5.28 -31.98 -9.93
C VAL A 127 -6.05 -32.02 -11.25
N THR A 128 -6.55 -33.20 -11.64
CA THR A 128 -7.50 -33.40 -12.76
C THR A 128 -8.85 -33.87 -12.25
N GLY A 129 -9.97 -33.45 -12.88
CA GLY A 129 -11.33 -33.99 -12.64
C GLY A 129 -12.28 -33.10 -11.81
N GLU A 130 -13.43 -33.66 -11.40
CA GLU A 130 -14.58 -32.98 -10.76
C GLU A 130 -14.25 -32.10 -9.54
N ALA A 131 -13.13 -32.39 -8.85
CA ALA A 131 -12.60 -31.56 -7.77
C ALA A 131 -12.28 -30.11 -8.21
N ALA A 132 -11.98 -29.89 -9.50
CA ALA A 132 -11.73 -28.56 -10.07
C ALA A 132 -12.99 -27.68 -10.11
N GLN A 133 -14.19 -28.26 -10.11
CA GLN A 133 -15.45 -27.50 -10.22
C GLN A 133 -16.03 -27.10 -8.85
N VAL A 134 -15.62 -27.77 -7.76
CA VAL A 134 -16.10 -27.49 -6.39
C VAL A 134 -15.31 -26.33 -5.74
N ALA A 135 -14.04 -26.14 -6.11
CA ALA A 135 -13.19 -25.06 -5.59
C ALA A 135 -13.67 -23.64 -5.98
N ALA A 136 -14.47 -23.51 -7.03
CA ALA A 136 -15.02 -22.22 -7.48
C ALA A 136 -16.11 -21.62 -6.57
N ARG A 137 -16.55 -22.33 -5.51
CA ARG A 137 -17.72 -21.94 -4.67
C ARG A 137 -17.42 -21.56 -3.22
N GLY A 138 -16.17 -21.62 -2.74
CA GLY A 138 -15.85 -21.44 -1.32
C GLY A 138 -15.23 -20.08 -0.98
N GLY A 139 -16.04 -19.02 -0.84
CA GLY A 139 -15.64 -17.73 -0.28
C GLY A 139 -15.63 -17.73 1.27
N GLY A 140 -14.79 -16.89 1.88
CA GLY A 140 -14.89 -16.57 3.31
C GLY A 140 -16.30 -16.05 3.64
N SER A 141 -16.91 -16.54 4.72
CA SER A 141 -18.35 -16.35 4.93
C SER A 141 -18.71 -14.89 5.20
N ASP A 142 -19.65 -14.38 4.41
CA ASP A 142 -20.37 -13.10 4.56
C ASP A 142 -20.70 -12.78 6.04
N THR A 143 -21.01 -13.82 6.82
CA THR A 143 -21.30 -13.77 8.26
C THR A 143 -20.19 -13.16 9.11
N ALA A 144 -18.92 -13.52 8.88
CA ALA A 144 -17.80 -13.01 9.66
C ALA A 144 -17.51 -11.54 9.35
N CYS A 145 -17.66 -11.15 8.07
CA CYS A 145 -17.50 -9.76 7.64
C CYS A 145 -18.60 -8.86 8.22
N ARG A 146 -19.86 -9.31 8.19
CA ARG A 146 -20.99 -8.56 8.80
C ARG A 146 -20.85 -8.41 10.31
N ALA A 147 -20.33 -9.41 11.01
CA ALA A 147 -20.06 -9.32 12.44
C ALA A 147 -19.05 -8.22 12.76
N ALA A 148 -17.97 -8.11 11.97
CA ALA A 148 -16.98 -7.04 12.14
C ALA A 148 -17.57 -5.63 11.88
N CYS A 149 -18.54 -5.50 10.98
CA CYS A 149 -19.20 -4.22 10.68
C CYS A 149 -20.02 -3.65 11.84
N THR A 150 -20.46 -4.47 12.79
CA THR A 150 -21.21 -4.00 13.96
C THR A 150 -20.37 -3.15 14.91
N THR A 151 -19.04 -3.23 14.80
CA THR A 151 -18.10 -2.40 15.58
C THR A 151 -17.88 -0.99 15.00
N GLN A 152 -18.41 -0.71 13.80
CA GLN A 152 -18.29 0.60 13.15
C GLN A 152 -19.35 1.59 13.66
N PRO A 153 -19.09 2.91 13.61
CA PRO A 153 -20.11 3.94 13.88
C PRO A 153 -21.33 3.77 12.97
N ALA A 154 -22.53 4.06 13.47
CA ALA A 154 -23.80 3.83 12.77
C ALA A 154 -23.82 4.38 11.33
N ALA A 155 -23.20 5.54 11.09
CA ALA A 155 -23.10 6.17 9.77
C ALA A 155 -22.30 5.33 8.73
N GLY A 156 -21.40 4.44 9.17
CA GLY A 156 -20.54 3.62 8.32
C GLY A 156 -20.93 2.14 8.23
N GLN A 157 -21.87 1.67 9.07
CA GLN A 157 -22.24 0.25 9.14
C GLN A 157 -22.87 -0.25 7.84
N ALA A 158 -23.79 0.51 7.24
CA ALA A 158 -24.46 0.14 6.00
C ALA A 158 -23.46 -0.04 4.84
N GLN A 159 -22.51 0.89 4.68
CA GLN A 159 -21.44 0.78 3.68
C GLN A 159 -20.47 -0.37 3.99
N CYS A 160 -20.20 -0.65 5.27
CA CYS A 160 -19.38 -1.80 5.66
C CYS A 160 -20.07 -3.11 5.26
N VAL A 161 -21.34 -3.30 5.61
CA VAL A 161 -22.12 -4.49 5.26
C VAL A 161 -22.22 -4.64 3.75
N GLN A 162 -22.50 -3.56 3.02
CA GLN A 162 -22.62 -3.62 1.57
C GLN A 162 -21.32 -4.06 0.87
N ARG A 163 -20.15 -3.71 1.44
CA ARG A 163 -18.83 -4.20 1.02
C ARG A 163 -18.61 -5.70 1.32
N CYS A 164 -19.15 -6.18 2.44
CA CYS A 164 -19.14 -7.61 2.77
C CYS A 164 -19.97 -8.44 1.78
N VAL A 165 -21.19 -7.98 1.45
CA VAL A 165 -22.11 -8.72 0.58
C VAL A 165 -21.66 -8.71 -0.88
N SER A 166 -21.06 -7.60 -1.35
CA SER A 166 -20.61 -7.48 -2.73
C SER A 166 -19.31 -8.24 -3.03
N GLY A 167 -18.66 -8.83 -2.02
CA GLY A 167 -17.32 -9.41 -2.17
C GLY A 167 -16.23 -8.38 -2.51
N GLN A 168 -16.57 -7.09 -2.44
CA GLN A 168 -15.59 -6.01 -2.54
C GLN A 168 -14.95 -5.85 -1.16
N GLY A 169 -13.98 -6.74 -0.87
CA GLY A 169 -13.03 -6.51 0.20
C GLY A 169 -12.47 -5.09 0.12
N ILE A 170 -12.09 -4.51 1.26
CA ILE A 170 -11.55 -3.14 1.42
C ILE A 170 -10.92 -2.70 0.11
N GLU A 171 -11.60 -1.81 -0.65
CA GLU A 171 -11.16 -1.46 -1.99
C GLU A 171 -9.68 -1.10 -1.91
N VAL A 172 -8.83 -1.99 -2.43
CA VAL A 172 -7.47 -1.66 -2.79
C VAL A 172 -7.67 -0.65 -3.89
N GLY A 173 -7.68 0.64 -3.53
CA GLY A 173 -8.32 1.71 -4.31
C GLY A 173 -8.04 1.52 -5.78
N GLN A 174 -9.10 1.45 -6.60
CA GLN A 174 -9.08 0.88 -7.96
C GLN A 174 -7.70 0.93 -8.62
N GLN A 175 -6.97 -0.19 -8.59
CA GLN A 175 -5.73 -0.32 -9.35
C GLN A 175 -6.12 -0.33 -10.82
N ALA A 176 -5.52 0.55 -11.60
CA ALA A 176 -5.92 0.74 -12.98
C ALA A 176 -5.71 -0.51 -13.86
N SER A 177 -6.38 -0.50 -15.01
CA SER A 177 -6.43 -1.56 -16.00
C SER A 177 -5.05 -2.13 -16.36
N VAL A 178 -5.02 -3.44 -16.66
CA VAL A 178 -3.83 -4.22 -17.07
C VAL A 178 -3.18 -3.65 -18.34
N SER A 179 -3.94 -2.92 -19.16
CA SER A 179 -3.43 -2.15 -20.30
C SER A 179 -3.46 -0.66 -19.97
N LEU A 180 -2.29 -0.03 -20.00
CA LEU A 180 -2.09 1.39 -19.72
C LEU A 180 -1.80 2.13 -21.04
N PRO A 181 -2.40 3.31 -21.28
CA PRO A 181 -2.04 4.14 -22.42
C PRO A 181 -0.53 4.45 -22.45
N PRO A 182 0.09 4.54 -23.64
CA PRO A 182 1.46 5.04 -23.74
C PRO A 182 1.54 6.45 -23.13
N ASN A 183 2.64 6.75 -22.43
CA ASN A 183 2.86 8.01 -21.71
C ASN A 183 1.91 8.27 -20.54
N SER A 184 1.33 7.23 -19.94
CA SER A 184 0.60 7.36 -18.68
C SER A 184 1.41 8.08 -17.59
N ARG A 185 0.77 9.07 -16.96
CA ARG A 185 1.24 9.70 -15.73
C ARG A 185 0.45 9.17 -14.55
N PHE A 186 1.17 8.83 -13.49
CA PHE A 186 0.61 8.23 -12.29
C PHE A 186 0.54 9.25 -11.16
N GLY A 187 -0.47 9.08 -10.31
CA GLY A 187 -0.58 9.70 -9.00
C GLY A 187 -0.98 8.67 -7.94
N ALA A 188 -0.65 8.93 -6.69
CA ALA A 188 -1.00 8.06 -5.57
C ALA A 188 -1.39 8.88 -4.36
N MET A 189 -2.39 8.39 -3.64
CA MET A 189 -2.95 9.02 -2.45
C MET A 189 -2.87 8.05 -1.28
N TYR A 190 -2.34 8.55 -0.16
CA TYR A 190 -2.25 7.82 1.10
C TYR A 190 -2.81 8.69 2.22
N THR A 191 -3.47 8.07 3.21
CA THR A 191 -3.87 8.73 4.45
C THR A 191 -3.76 7.78 5.63
N THR A 192 -3.67 8.32 6.84
CA THR A 192 -3.82 7.54 8.07
C THR A 192 -5.29 7.29 8.38
N ASN A 193 -5.54 6.33 9.28
CA ASN A 193 -6.82 6.24 9.96
C ASN A 193 -6.97 7.39 10.96
N GLN A 194 -8.21 7.65 11.38
CA GLN A 194 -8.48 8.43 12.59
C GLN A 194 -7.66 7.87 13.78
N PRO A 195 -7.21 8.72 14.71
CA PRO A 195 -7.47 10.16 14.79
C PRO A 195 -6.43 11.04 14.07
N VAL A 196 -5.38 10.47 13.46
CA VAL A 196 -4.27 11.24 12.91
C VAL A 196 -4.61 11.80 11.53
N ALA A 197 -4.43 13.11 11.32
CA ALA A 197 -4.73 13.82 10.07
C ALA A 197 -3.53 13.87 9.10
N ALA A 198 -2.84 12.74 8.92
CA ALA A 198 -1.70 12.65 8.01
C ALA A 198 -2.13 12.15 6.63
N HIS A 199 -1.47 12.68 5.60
CA HIS A 199 -1.73 12.34 4.21
C HIS A 199 -0.45 12.36 3.38
N GLY A 200 -0.49 11.68 2.25
CA GLY A 200 0.55 11.68 1.26
C GLY A 200 -0.06 11.75 -0.13
N PHE A 201 0.44 12.66 -0.94
CA PHE A 201 -0.01 12.87 -2.31
C PHE A 201 1.20 13.06 -3.19
N ALA A 202 1.28 12.30 -4.28
CA ALA A 202 2.26 12.51 -5.33
C ALA A 202 1.61 12.22 -6.68
N ASN A 203 2.03 12.93 -7.72
CA ASN A 203 1.42 12.91 -9.04
C ASN A 203 2.41 13.31 -10.14
N GLY A 204 2.04 13.05 -11.40
CA GLY A 204 2.73 13.57 -12.58
C GLY A 204 3.95 12.77 -13.07
N ASN A 205 4.37 11.69 -12.38
CA ASN A 205 5.51 10.87 -12.80
C ASN A 205 5.07 9.74 -13.76
N THR A 206 5.97 9.32 -14.65
CA THR A 206 5.78 8.15 -15.52
C THR A 206 6.15 6.84 -14.82
N ASP A 207 6.91 6.89 -13.72
CA ASP A 207 7.18 5.73 -12.87
C ASP A 207 6.13 5.62 -11.75
N ARG A 208 5.24 4.64 -11.91
CA ARG A 208 4.18 4.28 -10.96
C ARG A 208 4.71 3.96 -9.56
N LEU A 209 5.83 3.24 -9.47
CA LEU A 209 6.43 2.86 -8.19
C LEU A 209 7.03 4.08 -7.50
N ALA A 210 7.75 4.92 -8.25
CA ALA A 210 8.33 6.15 -7.71
C ALA A 210 7.27 7.08 -7.10
N VAL A 211 6.12 7.23 -7.76
CA VAL A 211 4.98 8.01 -7.24
C VAL A 211 4.40 7.41 -5.96
N ASN A 212 4.23 6.09 -5.91
CA ASN A 212 3.75 5.43 -4.71
C ASN A 212 4.71 5.59 -3.54
N LEU A 213 6.01 5.41 -3.78
CA LEU A 213 7.05 5.60 -2.77
C LEU A 213 7.15 7.05 -2.29
N ALA A 214 6.96 8.02 -3.19
CA ALA A 214 6.92 9.43 -2.84
C ALA A 214 5.70 9.75 -1.96
N ALA A 215 4.50 9.34 -2.39
CA ALA A 215 3.27 9.59 -1.64
C ALA A 215 3.29 8.93 -0.25
N VAL A 216 3.71 7.66 -0.15
CA VAL A 216 3.78 6.98 1.17
C VAL A 216 4.82 7.64 2.08
N ARG A 217 5.96 8.08 1.55
CA ARG A 217 6.98 8.78 2.34
C ARG A 217 6.47 10.12 2.88
N ILE A 218 5.78 10.91 2.06
CA ILE A 218 5.15 12.17 2.49
C ILE A 218 4.18 11.89 3.66
N CYS A 219 3.35 10.86 3.52
CA CYS A 219 2.44 10.47 4.60
C CYS A 219 3.17 10.04 5.87
N GLN A 220 4.21 9.19 5.75
CA GLN A 220 4.97 8.69 6.90
C GLN A 220 5.67 9.79 7.69
N VAL A 221 6.19 10.82 7.00
CA VAL A 221 6.79 11.99 7.65
C VAL A 221 5.78 12.72 8.54
N LEU A 222 4.53 12.84 8.10
CA LEU A 222 3.46 13.47 8.89
C LEU A 222 2.88 12.53 9.96
N ALA A 223 2.78 11.23 9.65
CA ALA A 223 2.09 10.25 10.49
C ALA A 223 2.93 9.73 11.67
N GLY A 224 4.26 9.85 11.59
CA GLY A 224 5.17 9.24 12.55
C GLY A 224 5.01 7.71 12.59
N PRO A 225 4.69 7.10 13.76
CA PRO A 225 4.53 5.65 13.86
C PRO A 225 3.20 5.13 13.27
N VAL A 226 2.25 6.01 12.91
CA VAL A 226 0.93 5.58 12.45
C VAL A 226 0.99 5.11 10.99
N PRO A 227 0.46 3.92 10.66
CA PRO A 227 0.58 3.37 9.32
C PRO A 227 -0.26 4.16 8.30
N CYS A 228 0.39 4.53 7.18
CA CYS A 228 -0.26 5.15 6.04
C CYS A 228 -0.95 4.12 5.14
N LYS A 229 -2.25 4.31 4.91
CA LYS A 229 -3.08 3.46 4.04
C LYS A 229 -3.18 4.06 2.65
N PHE A 230 -3.14 3.19 1.64
CA PHE A 230 -3.33 3.56 0.24
C PHE A 230 -4.81 3.78 -0.01
N GLN A 231 -5.14 4.87 -0.71
CA GLN A 231 -6.51 5.32 -0.91
C GLN A 231 -6.90 5.27 -2.39
N GLY A 232 -5.93 5.43 -3.27
CA GLY A 232 -6.16 5.32 -4.69
C GLY A 232 -4.99 5.79 -5.52
N GLU A 233 -5.06 5.40 -6.78
CA GLU A 233 -4.14 5.81 -7.82
C GLU A 233 -4.87 6.68 -8.85
N LEU A 234 -4.12 7.58 -9.45
CA LEU A 234 -4.54 8.47 -10.53
C LEU A 234 -3.79 8.06 -11.78
N ILE A 235 -4.47 7.95 -12.92
CA ILE A 235 -3.83 7.74 -14.22
C ILE A 235 -4.37 8.76 -15.19
N ASN A 236 -3.49 9.65 -15.66
CA ASN A 236 -3.85 10.75 -16.56
C ASN A 236 -5.05 11.56 -16.04
N GLN A 237 -5.14 11.74 -14.73
CA GLN A 237 -6.22 12.42 -14.04
C GLN A 237 -5.67 13.27 -12.90
N CYS A 238 -6.42 14.30 -12.53
CA CYS A 238 -6.19 15.08 -11.33
C CYS A 238 -6.80 14.37 -10.12
N GLY A 239 -6.23 14.58 -8.93
CA GLY A 239 -6.76 14.08 -7.68
C GLY A 239 -6.73 15.14 -6.57
N ALA A 240 -7.60 14.96 -5.58
CA ALA A 240 -7.65 15.79 -4.39
C ALA A 240 -7.99 14.96 -3.16
N ILE A 241 -7.44 15.35 -2.01
CA ILE A 241 -7.72 14.78 -0.69
C ILE A 241 -8.41 15.85 0.14
N ALA A 242 -9.61 15.57 0.63
CA ALA A 242 -10.29 16.41 1.62
C ALA A 242 -10.30 15.70 2.98
N MET A 243 -10.19 16.47 4.05
CA MET A 243 -10.28 15.96 5.41
C MET A 243 -11.33 16.73 6.21
N ALA A 244 -12.23 15.99 6.86
CA ALA A 244 -13.09 16.49 7.90
C ALA A 244 -12.32 16.41 9.23
N ILE A 245 -11.92 17.55 9.78
CA ILE A 245 -11.12 17.64 10.99
C ILE A 245 -11.87 18.37 12.09
N SER A 246 -11.62 17.97 13.33
CA SER A 246 -12.09 18.68 14.52
C SER A 246 -10.90 19.09 15.38
N ARG A 247 -11.12 20.03 16.31
CA ARG A 247 -10.09 20.43 17.27
C ARG A 247 -9.79 19.27 18.22
N ASN A 248 -8.51 18.99 18.46
CA ASN A 248 -8.10 18.07 19.51
C ASN A 248 -8.63 18.58 20.87
N PRO A 249 -9.28 17.74 21.70
CA PRO A 249 -9.82 18.17 22.99
C PRO A 249 -8.77 18.76 23.94
N ARG A 250 -7.49 18.46 23.74
CA ARG A 250 -6.38 19.01 24.53
C ARG A 250 -5.84 20.34 23.98
N ALA A 251 -6.26 20.76 22.79
CA ALA A 251 -5.82 22.00 22.17
C ALA A 251 -6.81 23.13 22.46
N LEU A 252 -6.30 24.31 22.82
CA LEU A 252 -7.11 25.52 23.02
C LEU A 252 -7.73 26.02 21.69
N ALA A 253 -6.95 25.95 20.61
CA ALA A 253 -7.37 26.33 19.26
C ALA A 253 -6.88 25.29 18.23
N MET A 254 -7.61 25.17 17.12
CA MET A 254 -7.18 24.36 15.98
C MET A 254 -6.21 25.19 15.12
N THR A 255 -4.99 24.68 14.91
CA THR A 255 -3.95 25.34 14.11
C THR A 255 -3.59 24.49 12.90
N ALA A 256 -2.57 24.90 12.12
CA ALA A 256 -2.04 24.08 11.04
C ALA A 256 -1.30 22.82 11.54
N ASP A 257 -0.85 22.80 12.80
CA ASP A 257 -0.19 21.65 13.40
C ASP A 257 -1.18 20.49 13.57
N ILE A 258 -0.82 19.32 13.06
CA ILE A 258 -1.62 18.09 13.13
C ILE A 258 -1.93 17.69 14.57
N SER A 259 -1.07 18.05 15.53
CA SER A 259 -1.25 17.73 16.95
C SER A 259 -2.50 18.40 17.53
N THR A 260 -2.94 19.51 16.94
CA THR A 260 -4.14 20.26 17.34
C THR A 260 -5.42 19.81 16.63
N GLN A 261 -5.31 18.80 15.76
CA GLN A 261 -6.40 18.32 14.90
C GLN A 261 -6.72 16.86 15.20
N VAL A 262 -7.98 16.48 14.99
CA VAL A 262 -8.44 15.09 14.98
C VAL A 262 -9.08 14.83 13.63
N LEU A 263 -8.58 13.83 12.91
CA LEU A 263 -9.20 13.37 11.68
C LEU A 263 -10.50 12.64 12.01
N ASN A 264 -11.61 13.10 11.43
CA ASN A 264 -12.92 12.43 11.48
C ASN A 264 -13.23 11.71 10.17
N LEU A 265 -12.80 12.25 9.03
CA LEU A 265 -12.99 11.58 7.74
C LEU A 265 -11.94 12.07 6.76
N ALA A 266 -11.41 11.16 5.95
CA ALA A 266 -10.66 11.52 4.75
C ALA A 266 -11.46 11.06 3.53
N THR A 267 -11.67 11.96 2.59
CA THR A 267 -12.34 11.69 1.31
C THR A 267 -11.42 12.06 0.16
N PHE A 268 -11.71 11.46 -1.01
CA PHE A 268 -10.87 11.57 -2.19
C PHE A 268 -11.74 11.93 -3.38
N GLY A 269 -11.19 12.77 -4.25
CA GLY A 269 -11.79 13.09 -5.52
C GLY A 269 -10.80 12.89 -6.64
N ARG A 270 -11.31 12.57 -7.82
CA ARG A 270 -10.59 12.38 -9.07
C ARG A 270 -11.36 13.10 -10.16
N GLY A 271 -10.66 13.71 -11.10
CA GLY A 271 -11.32 14.48 -12.15
C GLY A 271 -10.42 14.75 -13.34
N ALA A 272 -11.04 15.15 -14.44
CA ALA A 272 -10.33 15.64 -15.63
C ALA A 272 -9.59 16.96 -15.34
N SER A 273 -10.03 17.72 -14.34
CA SER A 273 -9.38 18.93 -13.85
C SER A 273 -9.21 18.89 -12.33
N ARG A 274 -8.38 19.79 -11.83
CA ARG A 274 -8.16 20.00 -10.40
C ARG A 274 -9.46 20.38 -9.68
N GLU A 275 -10.25 21.27 -10.27
CA GLU A 275 -11.52 21.76 -9.73
C GLU A 275 -12.54 20.62 -9.63
N ALA A 276 -12.61 19.75 -10.63
CA ALA A 276 -13.49 18.59 -10.62
C ALA A 276 -13.10 17.59 -9.50
N ALA A 277 -11.80 17.34 -9.32
CA ALA A 277 -11.29 16.50 -8.25
C ALA A 277 -11.59 17.10 -6.86
N GLU A 278 -11.37 18.40 -6.68
CA GLU A 278 -11.69 19.10 -5.42
C GLU A 278 -13.19 19.08 -5.12
N ALA A 279 -14.04 19.35 -6.12
CA ALA A 279 -15.49 19.33 -5.97
C ALA A 279 -15.98 17.94 -5.52
N GLN A 280 -15.48 16.86 -6.14
CA GLN A 280 -15.82 15.50 -5.75
C GLN A 280 -15.34 15.17 -4.32
N ALA A 281 -14.11 15.53 -3.97
CA ALA A 281 -13.57 15.28 -2.63
C ALA A 281 -14.39 16.01 -1.55
N MET A 282 -14.72 17.28 -1.79
CA MET A 282 -15.47 18.11 -0.86
C MET A 282 -16.94 17.70 -0.73
N GLN A 283 -17.58 17.22 -1.80
CA GLN A 283 -18.97 16.76 -1.74
C GLN A 283 -19.14 15.67 -0.68
N ALA A 284 -18.27 14.66 -0.68
CA ALA A 284 -18.28 13.61 0.33
C ALA A 284 -17.85 14.10 1.71
N CYS A 285 -16.89 15.02 1.77
CA CYS A 285 -16.44 15.57 3.06
C CYS A 285 -17.55 16.35 3.76
N ARG A 286 -18.25 17.25 3.03
CA ARG A 286 -19.29 18.12 3.59
C ARG A 286 -20.45 17.36 4.24
N ALA A 287 -20.70 16.12 3.81
CA ALA A 287 -21.68 15.25 4.47
C ALA A 287 -21.29 14.89 5.92
N ALA A 288 -20.03 15.04 6.30
CA ALA A 288 -19.52 14.84 7.66
C ALA A 288 -19.34 16.16 8.44
N GLU A 289 -19.69 17.32 7.86
CA GLU A 289 -19.67 18.60 8.59
C GLU A 289 -20.72 18.60 9.71
N GLY A 290 -20.35 19.24 10.82
CA GLY A 290 -21.17 19.34 12.02
C GLY A 290 -20.53 20.30 13.02
N PRO A 291 -21.13 20.50 14.21
CA PRO A 291 -20.58 21.39 15.22
C PRO A 291 -19.12 21.05 15.56
N GLY A 292 -18.19 21.94 15.21
CA GLY A 292 -16.75 21.78 15.47
C GLY A 292 -15.99 20.87 14.49
N ILE A 293 -16.62 20.40 13.40
CA ILE A 293 -15.96 19.68 12.30
C ILE A 293 -15.89 20.58 11.08
N GLN A 294 -14.71 20.71 10.49
CA GLN A 294 -14.46 21.51 9.29
C GLN A 294 -13.88 20.63 8.18
N CYS A 295 -14.41 20.77 6.97
CA CYS A 295 -13.84 20.16 5.78
C CYS A 295 -12.89 21.09 5.05
N ARG A 296 -11.72 20.57 4.66
CA ARG A 296 -10.78 21.29 3.81
C ARG A 296 -10.02 20.36 2.88
N ILE A 297 -9.63 20.87 1.72
CA ILE A 297 -8.65 20.22 0.85
C ILE A 297 -7.28 20.31 1.52
N VAL A 298 -6.58 19.18 1.63
CA VAL A 298 -5.24 19.10 2.20
C VAL A 298 -4.15 18.83 1.15
N ALA A 299 -4.53 18.25 0.01
CA ALA A 299 -3.66 18.07 -1.14
C ALA A 299 -4.48 18.00 -2.43
N GLN A 300 -3.95 18.53 -3.53
CA GLN A 300 -4.45 18.28 -4.89
C GLN A 300 -3.35 18.39 -5.94
N GLY A 301 -3.57 17.80 -7.11
CA GLY A 301 -2.68 17.95 -8.26
C GLY A 301 -3.08 17.12 -9.48
N CYS A 302 -2.45 17.46 -10.61
CA CYS A 302 -2.42 16.73 -11.89
C CYS A 302 -0.92 16.58 -12.25
#